data_AF-A0A359M3N4-F1
#
_entry.id   AF-A0A359M3N4-F1
#
_cell.length_a   1.000
_cell.length_b   1.000
_cell.length_c   1.000
_cell.angle_alpha   90.00
_cell.angle_beta   90.00
_cell.angle_gamma   90.00
#
_symmetry.space_group_name_H-M   'P 1'
#
loop_
_entity.id
_entity.type
_entity.pdbx_description
1 polymer ?
#
loop_
_entity_poly.entity_id
_entity_poly.type
_entity_poly.pdbx_seq_one_letter_code
_entity_poly.pdbx_strand_id
1 'polypeptide(L)'
;AHERIGVFRVFGRDAGYTALYSAYVTSIRCAIPEYRFDLAKMIDLLVKDKANNPSNYSLVILSEGAEWEGYQVKHYGEADAFGHRKKANVGEDLSEEIKRRTKEETVVSDLTYDLRSGDPDFVDKMVASTFGNMAFDAVQEGQSGVMAAISNGCFAMVPIPDPKLGPRKVDVASMYNTERYRPNYAKKLGLPIFLTRA
;
A
#
# COMPACT_ATOMS: atom_id res chain seq x y z
N ALA A 1 13.07 14.77 -18.42
CA ALA A 1 12.35 13.51 -18.68
C ALA A 1 10.90 13.71 -18.23
N HIS A 2 9.94 13.37 -19.09
CA HIS A 2 8.64 14.03 -19.29
C HIS A 2 7.90 14.61 -18.07
N GLU A 3 7.41 15.85 -18.22
CA GLU A 3 6.59 16.62 -17.28
C GLU A 3 5.20 15.96 -17.07
N ARG A 4 5.13 14.91 -16.23
CA ARG A 4 3.94 14.05 -16.11
C ARG A 4 3.59 13.72 -14.67
N ILE A 5 2.38 13.22 -14.47
CA ILE A 5 1.95 12.63 -13.20
C ILE A 5 2.18 11.11 -13.25
N GLY A 6 3.06 10.59 -12.39
CA GLY A 6 3.34 9.16 -12.28
C GLY A 6 2.38 8.48 -11.30
N VAL A 7 1.72 7.43 -11.75
CA VAL A 7 0.75 6.64 -10.98
C VAL A 7 1.31 5.24 -10.77
N PHE A 8 1.72 4.91 -9.55
CA PHE A 8 2.31 3.62 -9.21
C PHE A 8 1.31 2.76 -8.46
N ARG A 9 0.93 1.61 -9.01
CA ARG A 9 0.06 0.66 -8.32
C ARG A 9 0.90 -0.41 -7.63
N VAL A 10 0.63 -0.69 -6.37
CA VAL A 10 1.31 -1.69 -5.55
C VAL A 10 0.32 -2.67 -4.94
N PHE A 11 0.80 -3.82 -4.46
CA PHE A 11 -0.07 -4.80 -3.78
C PHE A 11 -0.59 -4.26 -2.43
N GLY A 12 -1.71 -4.83 -1.98
CA GLY A 12 -2.32 -4.46 -0.70
C GLY A 12 -3.84 -4.43 -0.75
N ARG A 13 -4.49 -5.48 -1.26
CA ARG A 13 -5.95 -5.55 -1.44
C ARG A 13 -6.76 -5.08 -0.22
N ASP A 14 -6.50 -5.66 0.94
CA ASP A 14 -7.33 -5.44 2.14
C ASP A 14 -6.65 -4.57 3.21
N ALA A 15 -5.37 -4.25 3.01
CA ALA A 15 -4.58 -3.44 3.93
C ALA A 15 -3.52 -2.61 3.18
N GLY A 16 -3.40 -1.32 3.53
CA GLY A 16 -2.61 -0.34 2.80
C GLY A 16 -1.16 -0.15 3.23
N TYR A 17 -0.60 -1.03 4.06
CA TYR A 17 0.74 -0.81 4.65
C TYR A 17 1.85 -0.61 3.62
N THR A 18 1.84 -1.37 2.51
CA THR A 18 2.83 -1.21 1.43
C THR A 18 2.78 0.21 0.86
N ALA A 19 1.59 0.65 0.43
CA ALA A 19 1.41 1.99 -0.11
C ALA A 19 1.77 3.08 0.92
N LEU A 20 1.37 2.90 2.19
CA LEU A 20 1.64 3.83 3.27
C LEU A 20 3.14 3.96 3.56
N TYR A 21 3.87 2.85 3.73
CA TYR A 21 5.30 2.90 4.05
C TYR A 21 6.13 3.37 2.86
N SER A 22 5.80 2.95 1.64
CA SER A 22 6.46 3.48 0.44
C SER A 22 6.26 5.00 0.33
N ALA A 23 5.06 5.51 0.59
CA ALA A 23 4.81 6.96 0.66
C ALA A 23 5.50 7.64 1.84
N TYR A 24 5.69 6.92 2.96
CA TYR A 24 6.36 7.47 4.14
C TYR A 24 7.81 7.80 3.83
N VAL A 25 8.54 6.87 3.21
CA VAL A 25 9.96 7.04 2.91
C VAL A 25 10.22 7.92 1.69
N THR A 26 9.30 7.97 0.72
CA THR A 26 9.41 8.81 -0.48
C THR A 26 8.80 10.20 -0.32
N SER A 27 8.06 10.44 0.78
CA SER A 27 7.33 11.69 1.04
C SER A 27 6.31 12.07 -0.05
N ILE A 28 5.77 11.10 -0.79
CA ILE A 28 4.74 11.32 -1.82
C ILE A 28 3.34 10.97 -1.30
N ARG A 29 2.32 11.20 -2.13
CA ARG A 29 0.92 10.89 -1.81
C ARG A 29 0.65 9.40 -2.00
N CYS A 30 -0.27 8.87 -1.20
CA CYS A 30 -0.79 7.53 -1.41
C CYS A 30 -2.30 7.41 -1.20
N ALA A 31 -2.89 6.42 -1.85
CA ALA A 31 -4.24 5.93 -1.59
C ALA A 31 -4.18 4.51 -1.00
N ILE A 32 -4.96 4.27 0.05
CA ILE A 32 -5.00 3.02 0.80
C ILE A 32 -6.42 2.43 0.81
N PRO A 33 -6.62 1.11 0.94
CA PRO A 33 -7.95 0.49 0.98
C PRO A 33 -8.80 0.92 2.18
N GLU A 34 -8.17 1.32 3.29
CA GLU A 34 -8.86 1.70 4.51
C GLU A 34 -9.58 3.06 4.43
N TYR A 35 -9.30 3.86 3.40
CA TYR A 35 -9.89 5.19 3.25
C TYR A 35 -10.25 5.48 1.79
N ARG A 36 -11.56 5.64 1.53
CA ARG A 36 -12.05 6.10 0.23
C ARG A 36 -11.75 7.58 0.07
N PHE A 37 -10.89 7.92 -0.89
CA PHE A 37 -10.48 9.31 -1.09
C PHE A 37 -11.47 10.08 -1.97
N ASP A 38 -11.52 11.40 -1.83
CA ASP A 38 -12.17 12.29 -2.79
C ASP A 38 -11.28 12.41 -4.04
N LEU A 39 -11.81 12.00 -5.18
CA LEU A 39 -11.12 12.00 -6.47
C LEU A 39 -10.73 13.40 -6.94
N ALA A 40 -11.62 14.39 -6.82
CA ALA A 40 -11.35 15.75 -7.27
C ALA A 40 -10.23 16.39 -6.45
N LYS A 41 -10.26 16.18 -5.13
CA LYS A 41 -9.22 16.61 -4.21
C LYS A 41 -7.88 15.93 -4.51
N MET A 42 -7.87 14.62 -4.76
CA MET A 42 -6.63 13.91 -5.12
C MET A 42 -6.00 14.52 -6.38
N ILE A 43 -6.81 14.72 -7.43
CA ILE A 43 -6.34 15.30 -8.69
C ILE A 43 -5.79 16.72 -8.49
N ASP A 44 -6.53 17.59 -7.79
CA ASP A 44 -6.07 18.96 -7.49
C ASP A 44 -4.73 18.96 -6.74
N LEU A 45 -4.59 18.10 -5.75
CA LEU A 45 -3.37 17.93 -4.97
C LEU A 45 -2.19 17.44 -5.82
N LEU A 46 -2.41 16.55 -6.79
CA LEU A 46 -1.35 16.05 -7.69
C LEU A 46 -0.91 17.10 -8.71
N VAL A 47 -1.85 17.88 -9.25
CA VAL A 47 -1.53 19.00 -10.16
C VAL A 47 -0.75 20.08 -9.41
N LYS A 48 -1.14 20.41 -8.19
CA LYS A 48 -0.39 21.34 -7.32
C LYS A 48 1.01 20.83 -7.01
N ASP A 49 1.16 19.55 -6.67
CA ASP A 49 2.48 18.96 -6.42
C ASP A 49 3.37 19.03 -7.67
N LYS A 50 2.78 18.79 -8.85
CA LYS A 50 3.49 18.88 -10.14
C LYS A 50 3.97 20.30 -10.41
N ALA A 51 3.09 21.29 -10.29
CA ALA A 51 3.41 22.71 -10.51
C ALA A 51 4.46 23.25 -9.53
N ASN A 52 4.47 22.74 -8.29
CA ASN A 52 5.44 23.14 -7.26
C ASN A 52 6.78 22.40 -7.36
N ASN A 53 6.91 21.41 -8.24
CA ASN A 53 8.15 20.69 -8.47
C ASN A 53 8.94 21.39 -9.59
N PRO A 54 10.21 21.82 -9.37
CA PRO A 54 11.04 22.44 -10.40
C PRO A 54 11.24 21.58 -11.65
N SER A 55 11.10 20.26 -11.52
CA SER A 55 11.14 19.30 -12.64
C SER A 55 9.76 18.99 -13.24
N ASN A 56 8.72 19.71 -12.83
CA ASN A 56 7.34 19.67 -13.34
C ASN A 56 6.74 18.24 -13.41
N TYR A 57 6.89 17.47 -12.34
CA TYR A 57 6.28 16.14 -12.17
C TYR A 57 5.71 15.95 -10.76
N SER A 58 4.75 15.04 -10.63
CA SER A 58 4.31 14.53 -9.32
C SER A 58 4.08 13.03 -9.38
N LEU A 59 4.11 12.36 -8.22
CA LEU A 59 3.96 10.91 -8.12
C LEU A 59 2.90 10.57 -7.07
N VAL A 60 2.19 9.47 -7.30
CA VAL A 60 1.23 8.89 -6.34
C VAL A 60 1.38 7.38 -6.31
N ILE A 61 1.27 6.81 -5.11
CA ILE A 61 1.21 5.36 -4.90
C ILE A 61 -0.23 4.96 -4.59
N LEU A 62 -0.76 3.97 -5.29
CA LEU A 62 -2.06 3.38 -5.01
C LEU A 62 -1.89 1.94 -4.59
N SER A 63 -2.47 1.58 -3.45
CA SER A 63 -2.74 0.18 -3.20
C SER A 63 -3.71 -0.36 -4.25
N GLU A 64 -3.56 -1.62 -4.66
CA GLU A 64 -4.45 -2.30 -5.61
C GLU A 64 -5.92 -2.31 -5.14
N GLY A 65 -6.15 -2.27 -3.83
CA GLY A 65 -7.48 -2.21 -3.21
C GLY A 65 -7.93 -0.80 -2.82
N ALA A 66 -7.18 0.24 -3.22
CA ALA A 66 -7.64 1.60 -3.01
C ALA A 66 -8.88 1.90 -3.86
N GLU A 67 -9.76 2.73 -3.32
CA GLU A 67 -10.98 3.19 -3.99
C GLU A 67 -11.16 4.69 -3.72
N TRP A 68 -11.84 5.40 -4.61
CA TRP A 68 -12.37 6.73 -4.31
C TRP A 68 -13.88 6.66 -4.08
N GLU A 69 -14.45 7.75 -3.56
CA GLU A 69 -15.89 7.87 -3.35
C GLU A 69 -16.66 7.69 -4.67
N GLY A 70 -17.59 6.73 -4.70
CA GLY A 70 -18.35 6.39 -5.90
C GLY A 70 -17.57 5.59 -6.95
N TYR A 71 -16.37 5.09 -6.63
CA TYR A 71 -15.63 4.21 -7.53
C TYR A 71 -16.43 2.94 -7.83
N GLN A 72 -16.46 2.59 -9.12
CA GLN A 72 -17.05 1.37 -9.63
C GLN A 72 -16.00 0.71 -10.51
N VAL A 73 -15.71 -0.56 -10.24
CA VAL A 73 -14.73 -1.31 -11.04
C VAL A 73 -15.25 -1.38 -12.47
N LYS A 74 -14.52 -0.74 -13.39
CA LYS A 74 -14.87 -0.78 -14.80
C LYS A 74 -14.38 -2.08 -15.42
N HIS A 75 -15.21 -2.65 -16.28
CA HIS A 75 -14.84 -3.81 -17.08
C HIS A 75 -14.68 -3.35 -18.54
N TYR A 76 -13.48 -3.53 -19.10
CA TYR A 76 -13.17 -3.18 -20.47
C TYR A 76 -12.86 -4.43 -21.32
N GLY A 77 -13.09 -4.30 -22.62
CA GLY A 77 -12.80 -5.34 -23.62
C GLY A 77 -13.88 -6.40 -23.79
N GLU A 78 -13.72 -7.21 -24.83
CA GLU A 78 -14.49 -8.43 -25.03
C GLU A 78 -14.15 -9.45 -23.93
N ALA A 79 -15.13 -10.29 -23.60
CA ALA A 79 -14.86 -11.41 -22.71
C ALA A 79 -13.85 -12.34 -23.38
N ASP A 80 -12.85 -12.80 -22.63
CA ASP A 80 -12.00 -13.89 -23.09
C ASP A 80 -12.82 -15.16 -23.33
N ALA A 81 -12.18 -16.22 -23.83
CA ALA A 81 -12.82 -17.50 -24.12
C ALA A 81 -13.49 -18.17 -22.90
N PHE A 82 -13.26 -17.66 -21.68
CA PHE A 82 -13.82 -18.13 -20.42
C PHE A 82 -14.83 -17.16 -19.80
N GLY A 83 -15.19 -16.07 -20.49
CA GLY A 83 -16.17 -15.10 -20.01
C GLY A 83 -15.58 -13.94 -19.20
N HIS A 84 -14.26 -13.87 -19.00
CA HIS A 84 -13.64 -12.81 -18.20
C HIS A 84 -13.31 -11.58 -19.06
N ARG A 85 -13.84 -10.42 -18.68
CA ARG A 85 -13.44 -9.12 -19.25
C ARG A 85 -12.19 -8.59 -18.55
N LYS A 86 -11.33 -7.86 -19.25
CA LYS A 86 -10.20 -7.14 -18.61
C LYS A 86 -10.77 -6.15 -17.60
N LYS A 87 -10.42 -6.33 -16.34
CA LYS A 87 -10.77 -5.37 -15.28
C LYS A 87 -9.85 -4.17 -15.42
N ALA A 88 -10.42 -2.98 -15.55
CA ALA A 88 -9.64 -1.78 -15.31
C ALA A 88 -9.18 -1.83 -13.85
N ASN A 89 -7.95 -1.39 -13.60
CA ASN A 89 -7.47 -1.24 -12.23
C ASN A 89 -7.54 0.23 -11.81
N VAL A 90 -7.57 0.44 -10.50
CA VAL A 90 -7.65 1.79 -9.89
C VAL A 90 -6.56 2.75 -10.39
N GLY A 91 -5.37 2.25 -10.76
CA GLY A 91 -4.29 3.08 -11.29
C GLY A 91 -4.59 3.62 -12.70
N GLU A 92 -5.03 2.74 -13.60
CA GLU A 92 -5.48 3.12 -14.95
C GLU A 92 -6.71 4.03 -14.90
N ASP A 93 -7.69 3.71 -14.05
CA ASP A 93 -8.90 4.53 -13.93
C ASP A 93 -8.58 5.94 -13.36
N LEU A 94 -7.67 6.05 -12.39
CA LEU A 94 -7.22 7.36 -11.89
C LEU A 94 -6.49 8.15 -12.98
N SER A 95 -5.64 7.47 -13.75
CA SER A 95 -4.91 8.06 -14.88
C SER A 95 -5.87 8.64 -15.94
N GLU A 96 -6.93 7.90 -16.30
CA GLU A 96 -8.00 8.38 -17.18
C GLU A 96 -8.70 9.62 -16.61
N GLU A 97 -9.05 9.60 -15.31
CA GLU A 97 -9.74 10.71 -14.67
C GLU A 97 -8.89 11.98 -14.56
N ILE A 98 -7.59 11.85 -14.28
CA ILE A 98 -6.63 12.97 -14.33
C ILE A 98 -6.65 13.58 -15.74
N LYS A 99 -6.37 12.78 -16.77
CA LYS A 99 -6.29 13.25 -18.15
C LYS A 99 -7.60 13.89 -18.62
N ARG A 100 -8.76 13.30 -18.25
CA ARG A 100 -10.08 13.81 -18.60
C ARG A 100 -10.34 15.20 -18.01
N ARG A 101 -10.00 15.41 -16.74
CA ARG A 101 -10.32 16.63 -15.99
C ARG A 101 -9.30 17.75 -16.15
N THR A 102 -8.02 17.44 -16.33
CA THR A 102 -6.94 18.44 -16.29
C THR A 102 -6.13 18.54 -17.58
N LYS A 103 -6.26 17.56 -18.48
CA LYS A 103 -5.42 17.39 -19.68
C LYS A 103 -3.95 17.10 -19.39
N GLU A 104 -3.58 16.87 -18.14
CA GLU A 104 -2.24 16.43 -17.76
C GLU A 104 -2.00 15.00 -18.26
N GLU A 105 -0.80 14.76 -18.80
CA GLU A 105 -0.38 13.42 -19.20
C GLU A 105 0.12 12.63 -18.00
N THR A 106 -0.19 11.34 -18.01
CA THR A 106 0.09 10.41 -16.93
C THR A 106 0.95 9.25 -17.42
N VAL A 107 1.64 8.58 -16.50
CA VAL A 107 2.27 7.28 -16.74
C VAL A 107 1.86 6.35 -15.61
N VAL A 108 1.27 5.21 -15.96
CA VAL A 108 0.89 4.18 -15.00
C VAL A 108 1.97 3.10 -14.97
N SER A 109 2.40 2.72 -13.77
CA SER A 109 3.30 1.60 -13.54
C SER A 109 2.65 0.66 -12.53
N ASP A 110 2.31 -0.54 -12.97
CA ASP A 110 1.72 -1.57 -12.12
C ASP A 110 2.80 -2.51 -11.61
N LEU A 111 3.12 -2.39 -10.32
CA LEU A 111 4.23 -3.10 -9.66
C LEU A 111 3.74 -4.25 -8.76
N THR A 112 2.46 -4.65 -8.86
CA THR A 112 1.86 -5.65 -7.96
C THR A 112 2.58 -7.00 -7.96
N TYR A 113 3.19 -7.40 -9.08
CA TYR A 113 3.95 -8.65 -9.20
C TYR A 113 5.46 -8.44 -8.98
N ASP A 114 6.01 -7.34 -9.48
CA ASP A 114 7.44 -7.05 -9.39
C ASP A 114 7.90 -6.94 -7.94
N LEU A 115 7.10 -6.29 -7.07
CA LEU A 115 7.45 -6.12 -5.65
C LEU A 115 7.36 -7.40 -4.81
N ARG A 116 6.93 -8.52 -5.41
CA ARG A 116 6.96 -9.86 -4.80
C ARG A 116 8.08 -10.72 -5.35
N SER A 117 8.90 -10.14 -6.22
CA SER A 117 10.00 -10.79 -6.91
C SER A 117 11.30 -10.10 -6.51
N GLY A 118 12.37 -10.87 -6.35
CA GLY A 118 13.68 -10.35 -5.96
C GLY A 118 14.13 -10.85 -4.59
N ASP A 119 15.41 -10.62 -4.30
CA ASP A 119 16.01 -11.05 -3.04
C ASP A 119 15.51 -10.19 -1.87
N PRO A 120 15.22 -10.81 -0.70
CA PRO A 120 14.83 -10.06 0.47
C PRO A 120 15.97 -9.17 0.97
N ASP A 121 15.58 -8.05 1.57
CA ASP A 121 16.52 -7.12 2.19
C ASP A 121 17.09 -7.67 3.51
N PHE A 122 17.91 -6.86 4.18
CA PHE A 122 18.51 -7.23 5.46
C PHE A 122 17.49 -7.55 6.55
N VAL A 123 16.44 -6.73 6.68
CA VAL A 123 15.43 -6.88 7.75
C VAL A 123 14.59 -8.11 7.48
N ASP A 124 14.14 -8.31 6.24
CA ASP A 124 13.37 -9.49 5.84
C ASP A 124 14.17 -10.78 6.06
N LYS A 125 15.46 -10.80 5.69
CA LYS A 125 16.33 -11.96 5.93
C LYS A 125 16.49 -12.26 7.42
N MET A 126 16.78 -11.23 8.22
CA MET A 126 16.94 -11.39 9.67
C MET A 126 15.65 -11.95 10.29
N VAL A 127 14.51 -11.32 10.02
CA VAL A 127 13.22 -11.72 10.59
C VAL A 127 12.84 -13.13 10.16
N ALA A 128 12.99 -13.47 8.89
CA ALA A 128 12.66 -14.81 8.37
C ALA A 128 13.54 -15.89 9.00
N SER A 129 14.86 -15.68 9.08
CA SER A 129 15.77 -16.63 9.73
C SER A 129 15.49 -16.78 11.23
N THR A 130 15.24 -15.67 11.94
CA THR A 130 14.90 -15.72 13.36
C THR A 130 13.57 -16.45 13.58
N PHE A 131 12.53 -16.14 12.81
CA PHE A 131 11.23 -16.84 12.89
C PHE A 131 11.37 -18.34 12.63
N GLY A 132 12.17 -18.75 11.64
CA GLY A 132 12.40 -20.15 11.33
C GLY A 132 13.04 -20.92 12.50
N ASN A 133 14.05 -20.34 13.14
CA ASN A 133 14.69 -20.95 14.31
C ASN A 133 13.75 -20.99 15.53
N MET A 134 13.02 -19.90 15.81
CA MET A 134 12.04 -19.88 16.90
C MET A 134 10.94 -20.92 16.72
N ALA A 135 10.46 -21.12 15.49
CA ALA A 135 9.49 -22.16 15.19
C ALA A 135 10.06 -23.57 15.41
N PHE A 136 11.33 -23.79 15.07
CA PHE A 136 12.03 -25.05 15.35
C PHE A 136 12.16 -25.31 16.85
N ASP A 137 12.60 -24.31 17.62
CA ASP A 137 12.72 -24.40 19.09
C ASP A 137 11.36 -24.74 19.72
N ALA A 138 10.28 -24.07 19.30
CA ALA A 138 8.93 -24.34 19.79
C ALA A 138 8.49 -25.80 19.54
N VAL A 139 8.79 -26.36 18.35
CA VAL A 139 8.51 -27.76 18.04
C VAL A 139 9.35 -28.70 18.92
N GLN A 140 10.63 -28.40 19.13
CA GLN A 140 11.51 -29.20 19.98
C GLN A 140 11.04 -29.23 21.44
N GLU A 141 10.46 -28.14 21.92
CA GLU A 141 9.84 -28.02 23.25
C GLU A 141 8.42 -28.63 23.33
N GLY A 142 7.91 -29.23 22.24
CA GLY A 142 6.58 -29.83 22.20
C GLY A 142 5.43 -28.83 22.17
N GLN A 143 5.70 -27.55 21.86
CA GLN A 143 4.68 -26.52 21.74
C GLN A 143 3.95 -26.64 20.39
N SER A 144 2.64 -26.40 20.40
CA SER A 144 1.80 -26.38 19.19
C SER A 144 0.73 -25.29 19.29
N GLY A 145 0.12 -24.93 18.15
CA GLY A 145 -0.91 -23.88 18.11
C GLY A 145 -0.37 -22.44 18.24
N VAL A 146 0.94 -22.26 18.05
CA VAL A 146 1.63 -20.97 18.15
C VAL A 146 2.28 -20.57 16.82
N MET A 147 2.54 -19.27 16.67
CA MET A 147 3.15 -18.64 15.49
C MET A 147 4.24 -17.66 15.94
N ALA A 148 5.39 -17.64 15.25
CA ALA A 148 6.39 -16.61 15.44
C ALA A 148 5.87 -15.26 14.91
N ALA A 149 6.07 -14.20 15.67
CA ALA A 149 5.58 -12.86 15.36
C ALA A 149 6.55 -11.77 15.84
N ILE A 150 6.34 -10.57 15.34
CA ILE A 150 6.86 -9.34 15.97
C ILE A 150 5.68 -8.68 16.69
N SER A 151 5.78 -8.58 18.01
CA SER A 151 4.83 -7.86 18.85
C SER A 151 5.54 -6.83 19.69
N ASN A 152 5.01 -5.60 19.72
CA ASN A 152 5.64 -4.46 20.40
C ASN A 152 7.12 -4.22 20.05
N GLY A 153 7.55 -4.60 18.84
CA GLY A 153 8.94 -4.48 18.40
C GLY A 153 9.88 -5.59 18.87
N CYS A 154 9.35 -6.65 19.49
CA CYS A 154 10.09 -7.82 19.94
C CYS A 154 9.65 -9.08 19.20
N PHE A 155 10.57 -10.02 19.03
CA PHE A 155 10.24 -11.38 18.62
C PHE A 155 9.41 -12.06 19.70
N ALA A 156 8.33 -12.74 19.31
CA ALA A 156 7.43 -13.43 20.22
C ALA A 156 6.85 -14.70 19.59
N MET A 157 6.52 -15.70 20.43
CA MET A 157 5.61 -16.78 20.07
C MET A 157 4.21 -16.39 20.56
N VAL A 158 3.24 -16.34 19.66
CA VAL A 158 1.85 -15.97 19.98
C VAL A 158 0.89 -17.08 19.55
N PRO A 159 -0.29 -17.22 20.17
CA PRO A 159 -1.31 -18.14 19.66
C PRO A 159 -1.67 -17.82 18.21
N ILE A 160 -1.90 -18.85 17.40
CA ILE A 160 -2.39 -18.66 16.02
C ILE A 160 -3.77 -17.99 16.09
N PRO A 161 -3.96 -16.81 15.47
CA PRO A 161 -5.23 -16.09 15.52
C PRO A 161 -6.33 -16.80 14.73
N ASP A 162 -7.60 -16.62 15.13
CA ASP A 162 -8.75 -17.08 14.34
C ASP A 162 -8.75 -16.38 12.96
N PRO A 163 -8.75 -17.13 11.84
CA PRO A 163 -8.81 -16.54 10.49
C PRO A 163 -9.95 -15.54 10.28
N LYS A 164 -11.06 -15.66 11.04
CA LYS A 164 -12.21 -14.75 10.99
C LYS A 164 -11.90 -13.33 11.44
N LEU A 165 -10.79 -13.10 12.17
CA LEU A 165 -10.35 -11.76 12.55
C LEU A 165 -10.00 -10.89 11.34
N GLY A 166 -9.66 -11.52 10.21
CA GLY A 166 -9.28 -10.82 9.00
C GLY A 166 -7.90 -10.15 9.11
N PRO A 167 -7.52 -9.34 8.10
CA PRO A 167 -6.21 -8.71 8.06
C PRO A 167 -6.11 -7.56 9.06
N ARG A 168 -4.90 -7.33 9.57
CA ARG A 168 -4.56 -6.07 10.25
C ARG A 168 -4.67 -4.92 9.26
N LYS A 169 -5.25 -3.81 9.71
CA LYS A 169 -5.51 -2.62 8.89
C LYS A 169 -4.72 -1.43 9.39
N VAL A 170 -4.35 -0.54 8.46
CA VAL A 170 -3.78 0.78 8.78
C VAL A 170 -4.77 1.53 9.67
N ASP A 171 -4.30 2.01 10.82
CA ASP A 171 -5.08 2.92 11.64
C ASP A 171 -5.09 4.31 10.99
N VAL A 172 -6.17 4.61 10.28
CA VAL A 172 -6.34 5.87 9.55
C VAL A 172 -6.17 7.07 10.48
N ALA A 173 -6.70 7.01 11.71
CA ALA A 173 -6.71 8.14 12.62
C ALA A 173 -5.29 8.54 13.07
N SER A 174 -4.41 7.57 13.29
CA SER A 174 -3.04 7.83 13.76
C SER A 174 -1.99 7.82 12.66
N MET A 175 -2.20 7.04 11.58
CA MET A 175 -1.16 6.77 10.58
C MET A 175 -1.36 7.50 9.26
N TYR A 176 -2.57 7.96 8.92
CA TYR A 176 -2.87 8.54 7.60
C TYR A 176 -3.50 9.93 7.71
N ASN A 177 -3.07 10.84 6.85
CA ASN A 177 -3.61 12.18 6.76
C ASN A 177 -4.66 12.23 5.64
N THR A 178 -5.94 12.24 6.00
CA THR A 178 -7.07 12.29 5.04
C THR A 178 -7.18 13.64 4.31
N GLU A 179 -6.50 14.68 4.80
CA GLU A 179 -6.45 15.98 4.15
C GLU A 179 -5.41 16.06 3.04
N ARG A 180 -4.28 15.38 3.23
CA ARG A 180 -3.13 15.43 2.31
C ARG A 180 -2.93 14.14 1.54
N TYR A 181 -3.64 13.07 1.88
CA TYR A 181 -3.42 11.73 1.34
C TYR A 181 -1.97 11.29 1.45
N ARG A 182 -1.40 11.45 2.65
CA ARG A 182 -0.01 11.11 2.98
C ARG A 182 0.03 10.45 4.35
N PRO A 183 1.09 9.72 4.69
CA PRO A 183 1.28 9.24 6.05
C PRO A 183 1.37 10.39 7.06
N ASN A 184 0.95 10.13 8.29
CA ASN A 184 1.21 11.02 9.41
C ASN A 184 2.63 10.80 9.93
N TYR A 185 3.43 11.87 9.95
CA TYR A 185 4.83 11.85 10.39
C TYR A 185 5.01 12.21 11.87
N ALA A 186 3.98 12.77 12.52
CA ALA A 186 4.05 13.21 13.91
C ALA A 186 3.79 12.07 14.92
N LYS A 187 4.04 12.36 16.21
CA LYS A 187 3.67 11.52 17.37
C LYS A 187 4.24 10.09 17.31
N LYS A 188 5.54 9.95 16.98
CA LYS A 188 6.22 8.65 16.86
C LYS A 188 7.00 8.21 18.09
N LEU A 189 7.08 9.07 19.12
CA LEU A 189 7.81 8.75 20.35
C LEU A 189 7.25 7.47 20.98
N GLY A 190 8.14 6.49 21.21
CA GLY A 190 7.77 5.20 21.81
C GLY A 190 7.06 4.22 20.85
N LEU A 191 7.12 4.43 19.54
CA LEU A 191 6.75 3.41 18.56
C LEU A 191 7.97 2.54 18.21
N PRO A 192 7.78 1.25 17.87
CA PRO A 192 8.85 0.43 17.33
C PRO A 192 9.21 0.89 15.92
N ILE A 193 10.32 0.36 15.38
CA ILE A 193 10.84 0.73 14.05
C ILE A 193 9.82 0.51 12.92
N PHE A 194 8.90 -0.44 13.08
CA PHE A 194 7.81 -0.72 12.14
C PHE A 194 6.55 0.14 12.35
N LEU A 195 6.65 1.23 13.14
CA LEU A 195 5.62 2.25 13.33
C LEU A 195 4.23 1.73 13.77
N THR A 196 4.14 0.49 14.26
CA THR A 196 2.91 -0.18 14.66
C THR A 196 3.13 -0.95 15.95
N ARG A 197 2.15 -0.91 16.86
CA ARG A 197 2.13 -1.75 18.07
C ARG A 197 1.25 -2.95 17.76
N ALA A 198 1.88 -3.99 17.22
CA ALA A 198 1.28 -5.28 16.98
C ALA A 198 1.17 -6.08 18.27
#